data_AF-A0A378K8N9-F1
#
_entry.id   AF-A0A378K8N9-F1
#
_cell.length_a   1.000
_cell.length_b   1.000
_cell.length_c   1.000
_cell.angle_alpha   90.00
_cell.angle_beta   90.00
_cell.angle_gamma   90.00
#
_symmetry.space_group_name_H-M   'P 1'
#
loop_
_entity.id
_entity.type
_entity.pdbx_description
1 polymer ?
#
loop_
_entity_poly.entity_id
_entity_poly.type
_entity_poly.pdbx_seq_one_letter_code
_entity_poly.pdbx_strand_id
1 'polypeptide(L)'
;MQLKNITHYNYRQFLLLNDFHGVTTWTRNKLNNGKTFHIIKAQTNGVLYMAFSKSETTVDKFSLDEFPAFSAHDLEMAFSLKKKYRESKESGYPFTGFVCDYERREKFYDFIYSSIHSPKLFENNFKVQIAYLDREKSGVRHWSLIELQYSIEKGKNTLKILVLDSLGAQLSYNTAQILANEVGFQDLLDENEALSIKIYIPDVKLQRSRAGCATFTMDCASMLSTQDKYENIYDFMDKQAEVSDKVKIAKLDTDFPVHCASLPPRILRGAQSRAIITDDKVLNSTPLINSKEETFKHSLLKHCSFFEDQPQTPENIKRNERIMKKALKWRNTIDLKMKTSSAEEFENTCAIDDLEEYANSCLPSKSVQL
;
A
#
# COMPACT_ATOMS: atom_id res chain seq x y z
N MET A 1 -40.00 27.48 19.83
CA MET A 1 -39.20 27.25 18.61
C MET A 1 -39.08 25.74 18.41
N GLN A 2 -39.83 25.16 17.47
CA GLN A 2 -39.83 23.71 17.21
C GLN A 2 -38.56 23.34 16.42
N LEU A 3 -37.71 22.48 17.00
CA LEU A 3 -36.55 21.89 16.33
C LEU A 3 -37.06 20.87 15.28
N LYS A 4 -37.30 21.33 14.06
CA LYS A 4 -37.51 20.44 12.90
C LYS A 4 -36.14 20.11 12.31
N ASN A 5 -35.87 18.80 12.19
CA ASN A 5 -34.68 18.16 11.59
C ASN A 5 -33.41 18.17 12.47
N ILE A 6 -33.29 17.15 13.33
CA ILE A 6 -32.00 16.72 13.88
C ILE A 6 -31.46 15.61 12.98
N THR A 7 -30.42 15.90 12.20
CA THR A 7 -29.72 14.89 11.41
C THR A 7 -28.54 14.37 12.20
N HIS A 8 -28.53 13.08 12.52
CA HIS A 8 -27.42 12.45 13.24
C HIS A 8 -26.22 12.26 12.31
N TYR A 9 -25.13 12.97 12.56
CA TYR A 9 -23.84 12.73 11.91
C TYR A 9 -22.89 12.05 12.90
N ASN A 10 -22.16 11.04 12.42
CA ASN A 10 -20.97 10.56 13.12
C ASN A 10 -19.93 11.71 13.13
N TYR A 11 -19.24 11.94 14.25
CA TYR A 11 -18.23 13.00 14.41
C TYR A 11 -17.20 13.04 13.27
N ARG A 12 -16.88 11.88 12.66
CA ARG A 12 -16.01 11.78 11.48
C ARG A 12 -16.63 12.35 10.19
N GLN A 13 -17.93 12.25 9.99
CA GLN A 13 -18.63 12.88 8.86
C GLN A 13 -18.75 14.40 9.03
N PHE A 14 -18.88 14.88 10.26
CA PHE A 14 -18.99 16.30 10.55
C PHE A 14 -17.66 17.06 10.31
N LEU A 15 -16.51 16.45 10.64
CA LEU A 15 -15.20 17.04 10.35
C LEU A 15 -14.91 17.15 8.84
N LEU A 16 -15.40 16.20 8.02
CA LEU A 16 -15.25 16.23 6.56
C LEU A 16 -16.11 17.30 5.87
N LEU A 17 -17.20 17.76 6.50
CA LEU A 17 -18.09 18.81 5.97
C LEU A 17 -17.61 20.24 6.33
N ASN A 18 -16.79 20.39 7.38
CA ASN A 18 -16.39 21.71 7.90
C ASN A 18 -15.11 22.30 7.29
N ASP A 19 -14.41 21.57 6.41
CA ASP A 19 -13.34 22.17 5.60
C ASP A 19 -13.89 23.16 4.54
N PHE A 20 -15.23 23.33 4.45
CA PHE A 20 -15.87 24.20 3.45
C PHE A 20 -16.55 25.47 3.98
N HIS A 21 -16.98 25.57 5.26
CA HIS A 21 -17.67 26.77 5.74
C HIS A 21 -17.38 27.07 7.22
N GLY A 22 -16.84 28.26 7.49
CA GLY A 22 -16.36 28.69 8.82
C GLY A 22 -17.41 28.60 9.93
N VAL A 23 -17.01 27.99 11.05
CA VAL A 23 -17.78 27.91 12.30
C VAL A 23 -17.05 28.68 13.40
N THR A 24 -17.80 29.48 14.18
CA THR A 24 -17.28 30.55 15.04
C THR A 24 -17.38 30.34 16.56
N THR A 25 -17.90 29.21 17.09
CA THR A 25 -17.93 29.00 18.57
C THR A 25 -17.96 27.54 19.03
N TRP A 26 -17.27 27.26 20.13
CA TRP A 26 -17.19 25.96 20.82
C TRP A 26 -17.75 26.06 22.25
N THR A 27 -18.57 25.11 22.70
CA THR A 27 -19.05 25.08 24.09
C THR A 27 -18.96 23.67 24.67
N ARG A 28 -18.34 23.52 25.84
CA ARG A 28 -18.11 22.23 26.51
C ARG A 28 -19.06 22.10 27.70
N ASN A 29 -19.86 21.03 27.73
CA ASN A 29 -20.74 20.73 28.86
C ASN A 29 -20.46 19.32 29.39
N LYS A 30 -20.43 19.18 30.72
CA LYS A 30 -20.19 17.92 31.43
C LYS A 30 -21.53 17.44 32.01
N LEU A 31 -21.93 16.20 31.75
CA LEU A 31 -23.10 15.58 32.40
C LEU A 31 -22.63 14.58 33.47
N ASN A 32 -23.40 14.48 34.56
CA ASN A 32 -23.05 13.83 35.83
C ASN A 32 -22.76 12.30 35.80
N ASN A 33 -22.66 11.67 34.63
CA ASN A 33 -22.42 10.22 34.50
C ASN A 33 -21.06 9.88 33.88
N GLY A 34 -20.03 10.70 34.13
CA GLY A 34 -18.65 10.43 33.68
C GLY A 34 -18.41 10.53 32.16
N LYS A 35 -19.45 10.73 31.35
CA LYS A 35 -19.36 10.92 29.90
C LYS A 35 -19.21 12.40 29.58
N THR A 36 -18.09 12.75 28.95
CA THR A 36 -17.85 14.11 28.45
C THR A 36 -18.28 14.16 26.99
N PHE A 37 -19.21 15.06 26.65
CA PHE A 37 -19.63 15.28 25.26
C PHE A 37 -19.18 16.66 24.80
N HIS A 38 -18.75 16.76 23.55
CA HIS A 38 -18.56 18.03 22.87
C HIS A 38 -19.80 18.28 22.01
N ILE A 39 -20.51 19.38 22.30
CA ILE A 39 -21.61 19.84 21.45
C ILE A 39 -21.02 20.92 20.55
N ILE A 40 -20.96 20.64 19.25
CA ILE A 40 -20.59 21.65 18.27
C ILE A 40 -21.87 22.25 17.72
N LYS A 41 -22.00 23.57 17.85
CA LYS A 41 -23.14 24.34 17.33
C LYS A 41 -22.67 25.10 16.10
N ALA A 42 -23.05 24.64 14.91
CA ALA A 42 -22.84 25.37 13.66
C ALA A 42 -24.18 25.95 13.20
N GLN A 43 -24.20 27.23 12.85
CA GLN A 43 -25.38 27.92 12.33
C GLN A 43 -25.07 28.44 10.94
N THR A 44 -25.61 27.76 9.93
CA THR A 44 -25.56 28.19 8.52
C THR A 44 -26.97 28.12 7.95
N ASN A 45 -27.40 29.21 7.28
CA ASN A 45 -28.70 29.31 6.60
C ASN A 45 -29.93 28.81 7.39
N GLY A 46 -30.00 29.12 8.69
CA GLY A 46 -31.16 28.79 9.54
C GLY A 46 -31.27 27.33 9.98
N VAL A 47 -30.30 26.47 9.64
CA VAL A 47 -30.25 25.06 10.06
C VAL A 47 -29.28 24.89 11.23
N LEU A 48 -29.74 24.25 12.30
CA LEU A 48 -28.93 23.95 13.48
C LEU A 48 -28.36 22.53 13.39
N TYR A 49 -27.05 22.41 13.27
CA TYR A 49 -26.38 21.11 13.28
C TYR A 49 -25.87 20.79 14.69
N MET A 50 -26.21 19.60 15.20
CA MET A 50 -25.69 19.05 16.46
C MET A 50 -24.91 17.77 16.16
N ALA A 51 -23.60 17.79 16.41
CA ALA A 51 -22.76 16.61 16.33
C ALA A 51 -22.38 16.13 17.74
N PHE A 52 -22.40 14.81 17.94
CA PHE A 52 -22.01 14.17 19.20
C PHE A 52 -20.68 13.44 19.01
N SER A 53 -19.66 13.76 19.81
CA SER A 53 -18.49 12.90 19.96
C SER A 53 -18.63 12.06 21.23
N LYS A 54 -18.60 10.72 21.12
CA LYS A 54 -18.25 9.88 22.27
C LYS A 54 -16.75 10.04 22.54
N SER A 55 -16.36 10.21 23.81
CA SER A 55 -14.96 10.15 24.20
C SER A 55 -14.37 8.78 23.83
N GLU A 56 -13.15 8.76 23.30
CA GLU A 56 -12.46 7.58 22.74
C GLU A 56 -12.09 6.48 23.77
N THR A 57 -12.77 6.41 24.91
CA THR A 57 -12.45 5.51 26.03
C THR A 57 -13.40 4.33 26.18
N THR A 58 -14.12 3.94 25.13
CA THR A 58 -14.86 2.66 25.16
C THR A 58 -14.68 1.89 23.87
N VAL A 59 -14.05 0.73 24.05
CA VAL A 59 -13.84 -0.40 23.15
C VAL A 59 -15.03 -0.69 22.25
N ASP A 60 -14.88 -0.42 20.95
CA ASP A 60 -15.52 -1.25 19.92
C ASP A 60 -14.42 -2.04 19.23
N LYS A 61 -14.56 -3.37 19.26
CA LYS A 61 -13.67 -4.34 18.59
C LYS A 61 -13.80 -4.16 17.08
N PHE A 62 -13.15 -3.15 16.53
CA PHE A 62 -13.10 -2.99 15.08
C PHE A 62 -12.30 -4.17 14.51
N SER A 63 -12.97 -5.15 13.89
CA SER A 63 -12.31 -6.19 13.10
C SER A 63 -12.46 -5.86 11.62
N LEU A 64 -11.40 -6.06 10.84
CA LEU A 64 -11.51 -6.04 9.38
C LEU A 64 -12.43 -7.15 8.86
N ASP A 65 -12.71 -8.17 9.68
CA ASP A 65 -13.65 -9.24 9.35
C ASP A 65 -15.11 -8.76 9.26
N GLU A 66 -15.43 -7.57 9.79
CA GLU A 66 -16.77 -6.96 9.72
C GLU A 66 -17.02 -6.21 8.41
N PHE A 67 -16.00 -6.06 7.56
CA PHE A 67 -16.06 -5.38 6.28
C PHE A 67 -15.87 -6.39 5.15
N PRO A 68 -16.69 -6.36 4.07
CA PRO A 68 -16.43 -7.21 2.92
C PRO A 68 -15.02 -6.95 2.40
N ALA A 69 -14.29 -8.00 2.01
CA ALA A 69 -12.97 -7.84 1.45
C ALA A 69 -13.05 -7.00 0.16
N PHE A 70 -12.01 -6.20 -0.13
CA PHE A 70 -11.93 -5.51 -1.41
C PHE A 70 -11.83 -6.54 -2.55
N SER A 71 -12.65 -6.34 -3.57
CA SER A 71 -12.65 -7.08 -4.82
C SER A 71 -11.50 -6.64 -5.73
N ALA A 72 -11.30 -7.34 -6.85
CA ALA A 72 -10.37 -6.91 -7.90
C ALA A 72 -10.78 -5.52 -8.44
N HIS A 73 -12.06 -5.33 -8.71
CA HIS A 73 -12.60 -4.07 -9.19
C HIS A 73 -12.37 -2.90 -8.21
N ASP A 74 -12.51 -3.12 -6.90
CA ASP A 74 -12.19 -2.09 -5.91
C ASP A 74 -10.70 -1.69 -5.95
N LEU A 75 -9.81 -2.65 -6.19
CA LEU A 75 -8.37 -2.41 -6.30
C LEU A 75 -8.03 -1.64 -7.58
N GLU A 76 -8.69 -1.97 -8.70
CA GLU A 76 -8.54 -1.25 -9.98
C GLU A 76 -8.94 0.21 -9.79
N MET A 77 -10.11 0.44 -9.20
CA MET A 77 -10.58 1.79 -8.86
C MET A 77 -9.60 2.54 -7.97
N ALA A 78 -9.05 1.88 -6.95
CA ALA A 78 -8.06 2.49 -6.08
C ALA A 78 -6.77 2.86 -6.82
N PHE A 79 -6.28 2.01 -7.71
CA PHE A 79 -5.10 2.24 -8.54
C PHE A 79 -5.35 3.38 -9.53
N SER A 80 -6.48 3.37 -10.24
CA SER A 80 -6.85 4.43 -11.18
C SER A 80 -7.05 5.78 -10.47
N LEU A 81 -7.66 5.81 -9.28
CA LEU A 81 -7.75 7.03 -8.46
C LEU A 81 -6.37 7.51 -8.00
N LYS A 82 -5.47 6.59 -7.67
CA LYS A 82 -4.11 6.92 -7.28
C LYS A 82 -3.32 7.51 -8.45
N LYS A 83 -3.45 6.94 -9.65
CA LYS A 83 -2.85 7.44 -10.90
C LYS A 83 -3.33 8.86 -11.19
N LYS A 84 -4.65 9.09 -11.26
CA LYS A 84 -5.25 10.43 -11.45
C LYS A 84 -4.78 11.45 -10.41
N TYR A 85 -4.70 11.05 -9.13
CA TYR A 85 -4.18 11.92 -8.07
C TYR A 85 -2.70 12.30 -8.30
N ARG A 86 -1.89 11.41 -8.87
CA ARG A 86 -0.47 11.63 -9.11
C ARG A 86 -0.22 12.52 -10.33
N GLU A 87 -0.94 12.27 -11.41
CA GLU A 87 -0.95 13.09 -12.62
C GLU A 87 -1.33 14.54 -12.27
N SER A 88 -2.41 14.73 -11.48
CA SER A 88 -2.85 16.07 -11.04
C SER A 88 -1.88 16.78 -10.08
N LYS A 89 -0.86 16.10 -9.57
CA LYS A 89 0.16 16.68 -8.69
C LYS A 89 1.48 16.97 -9.42
N GLU A 90 1.52 16.81 -10.75
CA GLU A 90 2.74 16.95 -11.57
C GLU A 90 3.93 16.21 -10.94
N SER A 91 3.64 15.05 -10.34
CA SER A 91 4.67 14.29 -9.67
C SER A 91 5.62 13.76 -10.73
N GLY A 92 6.90 14.13 -10.69
CA GLY A 92 7.95 13.59 -11.57
C GLY A 92 8.24 12.09 -11.43
N TYR A 93 7.33 11.34 -10.82
CA TYR A 93 7.34 9.88 -10.67
C TYR A 93 5.93 9.39 -10.98
N PRO A 94 5.66 8.96 -12.21
CA PRO A 94 4.34 8.45 -12.56
C PRO A 94 4.00 7.20 -11.75
N PHE A 95 2.72 7.05 -11.43
CA PHE A 95 2.23 5.81 -10.81
C PHE A 95 1.79 4.88 -11.92
N THR A 96 2.50 3.77 -12.06
CA THR A 96 2.18 2.73 -13.03
C THR A 96 1.83 1.46 -12.29
N GLY A 97 0.64 0.93 -12.54
CA GLY A 97 0.24 -0.32 -11.93
C GLY A 97 -1.10 -0.82 -12.42
N PHE A 98 -1.36 -2.09 -12.17
CA PHE A 98 -2.60 -2.76 -12.56
C PHE A 98 -2.94 -3.88 -11.56
N VAL A 99 -4.15 -4.43 -11.72
CA VAL A 99 -4.64 -5.56 -10.95
C VAL A 99 -4.57 -6.81 -11.81
N CYS A 100 -3.84 -7.81 -11.32
CA CYS A 100 -3.72 -9.13 -11.91
C CYS A 100 -4.50 -10.12 -11.04
N ASP A 101 -5.74 -10.41 -11.42
CA ASP A 101 -6.49 -11.52 -10.84
C ASP A 101 -6.20 -12.82 -11.60
N TYR A 102 -6.98 -13.86 -11.33
CA TYR A 102 -6.74 -15.18 -11.92
C TYR A 102 -6.80 -15.19 -13.45
N GLU A 103 -7.74 -14.44 -14.02
CA GLU A 103 -8.01 -14.45 -15.47
C GLU A 103 -6.92 -13.74 -16.28
N ARG A 104 -6.09 -12.92 -15.62
CA ARG A 104 -5.06 -12.09 -16.27
C ARG A 104 -3.63 -12.55 -16.00
N ARG A 105 -3.44 -13.73 -15.42
CA ARG A 105 -2.10 -14.21 -15.02
C ARG A 105 -1.22 -14.58 -16.20
N GLU A 106 -1.75 -15.33 -17.16
CA GLU A 106 -1.00 -15.72 -18.37
C GLU A 106 -0.48 -14.47 -19.07
N LYS A 107 -1.36 -13.48 -19.29
CA LYS A 107 -0.98 -12.19 -19.85
C LYS A 107 0.07 -11.44 -19.03
N PHE A 108 0.01 -11.53 -17.69
CA PHE A 108 1.03 -10.95 -16.84
C PHE A 108 2.39 -11.65 -17.00
N TYR A 109 2.40 -12.97 -17.13
CA TYR A 109 3.63 -13.72 -17.36
C TYR A 109 4.22 -13.43 -18.73
N ASP A 110 3.38 -13.40 -19.77
CA ASP A 110 3.75 -13.01 -21.13
C ASP A 110 4.31 -11.58 -21.19
N PHE A 111 3.71 -10.65 -20.43
CA PHE A 111 4.23 -9.30 -20.30
C PHE A 111 5.65 -9.29 -19.72
N ILE A 112 5.90 -10.02 -18.61
CA ILE A 112 7.26 -10.08 -18.04
C ILE A 112 8.23 -10.68 -19.06
N TYR A 113 7.89 -11.82 -19.66
CA TYR A 113 8.72 -12.48 -20.67
C TYR A 113 9.04 -11.56 -21.86
N SER A 114 8.04 -10.85 -22.37
CA SER A 114 8.22 -9.95 -23.52
C SER A 114 8.98 -8.68 -23.15
N SER A 115 8.75 -8.15 -21.95
CA SER A 115 9.33 -6.89 -21.47
C SER A 115 10.85 -6.90 -21.33
N ILE A 116 11.47 -8.06 -21.07
CA ILE A 116 12.93 -8.18 -20.98
C ILE A 116 13.64 -7.87 -22.31
N HIS A 117 12.90 -7.94 -23.42
CA HIS A 117 13.38 -7.61 -24.76
C HIS A 117 13.19 -6.13 -25.13
N SER A 118 12.62 -5.30 -24.25
CA SER A 118 12.40 -3.87 -24.49
C SER A 118 13.51 -3.02 -23.87
N PRO A 119 14.48 -2.50 -24.66
CA PRO A 119 15.57 -1.66 -24.12
C PRO A 119 15.03 -0.41 -23.43
N LYS A 120 13.92 0.13 -23.96
CA LYS A 120 13.24 1.33 -23.46
C LYS A 120 12.86 1.23 -21.98
N LEU A 121 12.43 0.06 -21.51
CA LEU A 121 12.07 -0.14 -20.10
C LEU A 121 13.29 0.01 -19.20
N PHE A 122 14.43 -0.57 -19.59
CA PHE A 122 15.68 -0.50 -18.84
C PHE A 122 16.30 0.89 -18.87
N GLU A 123 16.34 1.54 -20.04
CA GLU A 123 16.87 2.90 -20.21
C GLU A 123 16.12 3.94 -19.38
N ASN A 124 14.80 3.78 -19.24
CA ASN A 124 13.96 4.72 -18.48
C ASN A 124 13.85 4.40 -16.99
N ASN A 125 14.59 3.40 -16.49
CA ASN A 125 14.49 2.92 -15.11
C ASN A 125 13.03 2.61 -14.71
N PHE A 126 12.29 1.94 -15.59
CA PHE A 126 10.84 1.81 -15.51
C PHE A 126 10.40 0.99 -14.29
N LYS A 127 9.33 1.43 -13.63
CA LYS A 127 8.72 0.75 -12.48
C LYS A 127 7.24 0.52 -12.69
N VAL A 128 6.77 -0.68 -12.35
CA VAL A 128 5.35 -1.02 -12.36
C VAL A 128 4.99 -1.83 -11.12
N GLN A 129 3.82 -1.54 -10.55
CA GLN A 129 3.29 -2.18 -9.34
C GLN A 129 2.02 -2.97 -9.67
N ILE A 130 1.99 -4.24 -9.28
CA ILE A 130 0.92 -5.17 -9.61
C ILE A 130 0.28 -5.66 -8.32
N ALA A 131 -1.02 -5.40 -8.16
CA ALA A 131 -1.81 -6.11 -7.16
C ALA A 131 -2.13 -7.50 -7.71
N TYR A 132 -1.46 -8.52 -7.17
CA TYR A 132 -1.55 -9.89 -7.67
C TYR A 132 -2.42 -10.74 -6.73
N LEU A 133 -3.49 -11.34 -7.26
CA LEU A 133 -4.30 -12.29 -6.51
C LEU A 133 -3.76 -13.69 -6.73
N ASP A 134 -3.21 -14.31 -5.69
CA ASP A 134 -2.92 -15.74 -5.70
C ASP A 134 -4.10 -16.56 -5.14
N ARG A 135 -4.25 -17.80 -5.60
CA ARG A 135 -5.24 -18.78 -5.12
C ARG A 135 -4.74 -20.22 -5.25
N GLU A 136 -3.95 -20.55 -6.27
CA GLU A 136 -3.82 -21.95 -6.72
C GLU A 136 -2.65 -22.69 -6.10
N LYS A 137 -1.43 -22.12 -6.07
CA LYS A 137 -0.26 -22.86 -5.56
C LYS A 137 0.04 -22.57 -4.08
N SER A 138 -0.41 -21.45 -3.53
CA SER A 138 -0.26 -21.13 -2.10
C SER A 138 -1.36 -21.70 -1.19
N GLY A 139 -2.45 -22.23 -1.75
CA GLY A 139 -3.60 -22.76 -1.00
C GLY A 139 -4.44 -21.70 -0.28
N VAL A 140 -4.14 -20.40 -0.46
CA VAL A 140 -4.83 -19.28 0.20
C VAL A 140 -5.17 -18.23 -0.85
N ARG A 141 -6.45 -17.84 -0.95
CA ARG A 141 -6.85 -16.69 -1.76
C ARG A 141 -6.32 -15.41 -1.11
N HIS A 142 -5.26 -14.81 -1.66
CA HIS A 142 -4.59 -13.68 -1.05
C HIS A 142 -4.10 -12.65 -2.06
N TRP A 143 -4.18 -11.37 -1.69
CA TRP A 143 -3.61 -10.28 -2.47
C TRP A 143 -2.19 -10.01 -2.01
N SER A 144 -1.26 -10.03 -2.96
CA SER A 144 0.14 -9.66 -2.80
C SER A 144 0.45 -8.45 -3.67
N LEU A 145 1.54 -7.78 -3.35
CA LEU A 145 2.11 -6.74 -4.20
C LEU A 145 3.35 -7.29 -4.90
N ILE A 146 3.39 -7.15 -6.22
CA ILE A 146 4.60 -7.34 -7.01
C ILE A 146 5.04 -5.97 -7.50
N GLU A 147 6.31 -5.63 -7.41
CA GLU A 147 6.89 -4.49 -8.12
C GLU A 147 7.98 -5.00 -9.05
N LEU A 148 7.93 -4.57 -10.31
CA LEU A 148 8.98 -4.79 -11.29
C LEU A 148 9.73 -3.47 -11.48
N GLN A 149 11.06 -3.52 -11.40
CA GLN A 149 11.93 -2.42 -11.78
C GLN A 149 12.92 -2.89 -12.85
N TYR A 150 12.88 -2.23 -13.99
CA TYR A 150 13.80 -2.42 -15.10
C TYR A 150 14.88 -1.35 -15.01
N SER A 151 16.15 -1.74 -14.96
CA SER A 151 17.26 -0.80 -14.78
C SER A 151 18.54 -1.31 -15.44
N ILE A 152 19.51 -0.44 -15.71
CA ILE A 152 20.83 -0.85 -16.20
C ILE A 152 21.83 -0.76 -15.05
N GLU A 153 22.38 -1.91 -14.62
CA GLU A 153 23.38 -1.99 -13.54
C GLU A 153 24.71 -2.50 -14.08
N LYS A 154 25.78 -1.72 -13.92
CA LYS A 154 27.13 -2.10 -14.37
C LYS A 154 27.17 -2.58 -15.83
N GLY A 155 26.35 -1.96 -16.70
CA GLY A 155 26.24 -2.29 -18.11
C GLY A 155 25.34 -3.50 -18.44
N LYS A 156 24.66 -4.10 -17.46
CA LYS A 156 23.71 -5.20 -17.66
C LYS A 156 22.27 -4.75 -17.48
N ASN A 157 21.38 -5.22 -18.36
CA ASN A 157 19.95 -5.07 -18.17
C ASN A 157 19.54 -5.87 -16.94
N THR A 158 18.96 -5.21 -15.94
CA THR A 158 18.64 -5.80 -14.64
C THR A 158 17.17 -5.62 -14.34
N LEU A 159 16.44 -6.73 -14.25
CA LEU A 159 15.08 -6.79 -13.76
C LEU A 159 15.11 -7.13 -12.26
N LYS A 160 14.72 -6.17 -11.42
CA LYS A 160 14.50 -6.40 -9.99
C LYS A 160 13.01 -6.61 -9.73
N ILE A 161 12.68 -7.64 -8.96
CA ILE A 161 11.31 -8.05 -8.65
C ILE A 161 11.15 -8.06 -7.15
N LEU A 162 10.33 -7.18 -6.60
CA LEU A 162 9.89 -7.27 -5.21
C LEU A 162 8.58 -8.06 -5.16
N VAL A 163 8.57 -9.17 -4.41
CA VAL A 163 7.35 -9.93 -4.11
C VAL A 163 7.02 -9.75 -2.63
N LEU A 164 5.96 -9.00 -2.34
CA LEU A 164 5.53 -8.64 -0.99
C LEU A 164 4.13 -9.20 -0.74
N ASP A 165 4.08 -10.32 -0.01
CA ASP A 165 2.87 -10.79 0.63
C ASP A 165 2.83 -10.29 2.08
N SER A 166 1.74 -9.61 2.44
CA SER A 166 1.60 -8.99 3.76
C SER A 166 1.55 -10.01 4.91
N LEU A 167 1.16 -11.26 4.67
CA LEU A 167 1.17 -12.34 5.68
C LEU A 167 2.55 -12.94 5.91
N GLY A 168 3.54 -12.63 5.06
CA GLY A 168 4.96 -12.84 5.33
C GLY A 168 5.74 -13.57 4.23
N ALA A 169 6.99 -13.89 4.57
CA ALA A 169 7.99 -14.43 3.65
C ALA A 169 7.57 -15.71 2.92
N GLN A 170 6.86 -16.64 3.58
CA GLN A 170 6.49 -17.91 2.95
C GLN A 170 5.54 -17.74 1.75
N LEU A 171 4.53 -16.87 1.88
CA LEU A 171 3.62 -16.62 0.75
C LEU A 171 4.28 -15.79 -0.34
N SER A 172 5.21 -14.90 0.05
CA SER A 172 6.06 -14.17 -0.90
C SER A 172 6.95 -15.13 -1.69
N TYR A 173 7.56 -16.12 -1.02
CA TYR A 173 8.34 -17.19 -1.62
C TYR A 173 7.49 -18.02 -2.59
N ASN A 174 6.29 -18.44 -2.18
CA ASN A 174 5.40 -19.22 -3.05
C ASN A 174 5.02 -18.42 -4.33
N THR A 175 4.78 -17.12 -4.19
CA THR A 175 4.50 -16.24 -5.33
C THR A 175 5.74 -16.10 -6.23
N ALA A 176 6.93 -15.93 -5.64
CA ALA A 176 8.19 -15.91 -6.40
C ALA A 176 8.44 -17.21 -7.16
N GLN A 177 8.12 -18.37 -6.56
CA GLN A 177 8.19 -19.68 -7.21
C GLN A 177 7.26 -19.77 -8.42
N ILE A 178 6.03 -19.28 -8.29
CA ILE A 178 5.08 -19.22 -9.41
C ILE A 178 5.68 -18.37 -10.53
N LEU A 179 6.15 -17.15 -10.24
CA LEU A 179 6.72 -16.27 -11.26
C LEU A 179 7.93 -16.91 -11.95
N ALA A 180 8.86 -17.49 -11.20
CA ALA A 180 10.06 -18.10 -11.77
C ALA A 180 9.73 -19.25 -12.73
N ASN A 181 8.71 -20.05 -12.40
CA ASN A 181 8.29 -21.19 -13.22
C ASN A 181 7.46 -20.77 -14.42
N GLU A 182 6.44 -19.94 -14.21
CA GLU A 182 5.49 -19.58 -15.27
C GLU A 182 6.08 -18.59 -16.28
N VAL A 183 7.00 -17.72 -15.86
CA VAL A 183 7.71 -16.82 -16.77
C VAL A 183 8.92 -17.49 -17.42
N GLY A 184 9.46 -18.55 -16.84
CA GLY A 184 10.68 -19.21 -17.34
C GLY A 184 11.94 -18.36 -17.13
N PHE A 185 12.17 -17.86 -15.90
CA PHE A 185 13.32 -16.97 -15.65
C PHE A 185 14.68 -17.60 -15.95
N GLN A 186 14.82 -18.92 -15.80
CA GLN A 186 16.07 -19.60 -16.15
C GLN A 186 16.30 -19.57 -17.66
N ASP A 187 15.27 -19.88 -18.45
CA ASP A 187 15.34 -19.84 -19.91
C ASP A 187 15.70 -18.44 -20.41
N LEU A 188 15.10 -17.39 -19.81
CA LEU A 188 15.44 -15.99 -20.13
C LEU A 188 16.90 -15.62 -19.83
N LEU A 189 17.48 -16.16 -18.75
CA LEU A 189 18.88 -15.93 -18.42
C LEU A 189 19.82 -16.70 -19.36
N ASP A 190 19.42 -17.89 -19.79
CA ASP A 190 20.18 -18.71 -20.74
C ASP A 190 20.16 -18.10 -22.16
N GLU A 191 19.05 -17.48 -22.55
CA GLU A 191 18.89 -16.78 -23.84
C GLU A 191 19.57 -15.40 -23.90
N ASN A 192 19.80 -14.75 -22.74
CA ASN A 192 20.29 -13.37 -22.67
C ASN A 192 21.41 -13.19 -21.62
N GLU A 193 22.67 -13.37 -22.04
CA GLU A 193 23.85 -13.26 -21.15
C GLU A 193 24.03 -11.87 -20.49
N ALA A 194 23.45 -10.83 -21.10
CA ALA A 194 23.50 -9.45 -20.61
C ALA A 194 22.36 -9.12 -19.62
N LEU A 195 21.44 -10.06 -19.40
CA LEU A 195 20.33 -9.94 -18.45
C LEU A 195 20.76 -10.36 -17.04
N SER A 196 20.20 -9.69 -16.04
CA SER A 196 20.22 -10.11 -14.64
C SER A 196 18.81 -10.02 -14.08
N ILE A 197 18.35 -11.07 -13.42
CA ILE A 197 17.06 -11.08 -12.73
C ILE A 197 17.33 -11.26 -11.23
N LYS A 198 16.79 -10.37 -10.40
CA LYS A 198 16.93 -10.43 -8.94
C LYS A 198 15.56 -10.39 -8.29
N ILE A 199 15.22 -11.41 -7.52
CA ILE A 199 13.96 -11.47 -6.77
C ILE A 199 14.22 -11.15 -5.30
N TYR A 200 13.41 -10.25 -4.74
CA TYR A 200 13.45 -9.83 -3.36
C TYR A 200 12.15 -10.18 -2.66
N ILE A 201 12.25 -10.80 -1.49
CA ILE A 201 11.10 -11.05 -0.60
C ILE A 201 11.36 -10.42 0.78
N PRO A 202 10.34 -9.81 1.42
CA PRO A 202 10.46 -9.34 2.79
C PRO A 202 10.65 -10.49 3.79
N ASP A 203 11.58 -10.33 4.72
CA ASP A 203 11.79 -11.24 5.86
C ASP A 203 10.75 -11.05 7.00
N VAL A 204 9.80 -10.14 6.81
CA VAL A 204 8.83 -9.73 7.82
C VAL A 204 7.39 -10.02 7.45
N LYS A 205 6.56 -10.22 8.48
CA LYS A 205 5.10 -10.26 8.38
C LYS A 205 4.51 -8.90 8.74
N LEU A 206 3.77 -8.29 7.81
CA LEU A 206 3.11 -6.99 8.02
C LEU A 206 1.71 -7.13 8.61
N GLN A 207 0.92 -8.08 8.12
CA GLN A 207 -0.48 -8.32 8.46
C GLN A 207 -0.61 -9.39 9.54
N ARG A 208 -1.50 -9.17 10.53
CA ARG A 208 -1.84 -10.19 11.54
C ARG A 208 -3.16 -10.92 11.29
N SER A 209 -4.18 -10.23 10.80
CA SER A 209 -5.54 -10.78 10.57
C SER A 209 -5.67 -11.41 9.18
N ARG A 210 -6.80 -12.06 8.87
CA ARG A 210 -7.07 -12.62 7.53
C ARG A 210 -7.68 -11.60 6.57
N ALA A 211 -8.55 -10.71 7.07
CA ALA A 211 -9.07 -9.58 6.30
C ALA A 211 -8.09 -8.39 6.40
N GLY A 212 -7.57 -7.92 5.26
CA GLY A 212 -6.67 -6.77 5.21
C GLY A 212 -5.71 -6.73 4.02
N CYS A 213 -5.52 -7.84 3.32
CA CYS A 213 -4.46 -8.02 2.32
C CYS A 213 -4.53 -7.00 1.20
N ALA A 214 -5.71 -6.83 0.59
CA ALA A 214 -5.94 -5.81 -0.41
C ALA A 214 -5.60 -4.39 0.09
N THR A 215 -5.90 -4.06 1.35
CA THR A 215 -5.53 -2.75 1.91
C THR A 215 -4.03 -2.63 2.15
N PHE A 216 -3.37 -3.69 2.58
CA PHE A 216 -1.91 -3.72 2.67
C PHE A 216 -1.26 -3.59 1.30
N THR A 217 -1.75 -4.29 0.28
CA THR A 217 -1.28 -4.18 -1.12
C THR A 217 -1.39 -2.74 -1.62
N MET A 218 -2.56 -2.11 -1.50
CA MET A 218 -2.76 -0.70 -1.87
C MET A 218 -1.85 0.24 -1.07
N ASP A 219 -1.69 -0.01 0.23
CA ASP A 219 -0.86 0.87 1.05
C ASP A 219 0.62 0.75 0.72
N CYS A 220 1.11 -0.47 0.49
CA CYS A 220 2.48 -0.73 0.10
C CYS A 220 2.76 -0.11 -1.28
N ALA A 221 1.89 -0.30 -2.27
CA ALA A 221 2.02 0.33 -3.59
C ALA A 221 2.09 1.87 -3.49
N SER A 222 1.17 2.46 -2.72
CA SER A 222 1.13 3.90 -2.46
C SER A 222 2.40 4.42 -1.78
N MET A 223 3.02 3.64 -0.89
CA MET A 223 4.29 4.00 -0.28
C MET A 223 5.45 3.81 -1.26
N LEU A 224 5.56 2.66 -1.92
CA LEU A 224 6.65 2.33 -2.83
C LEU A 224 6.78 3.31 -4.00
N SER A 225 5.66 3.79 -4.54
CA SER A 225 5.64 4.80 -5.63
C SER A 225 6.26 6.16 -5.27
N THR A 226 6.65 6.36 -4.01
CA THR A 226 7.35 7.55 -3.52
C THR A 226 8.54 7.21 -2.64
N GLN A 227 8.95 5.95 -2.61
CA GLN A 227 10.00 5.47 -1.73
C GLN A 227 11.37 6.05 -2.12
N ASP A 228 11.64 6.19 -3.42
CA ASP A 228 12.91 6.75 -3.95
C ASP A 228 13.19 8.19 -3.50
N LYS A 229 12.17 8.95 -3.07
CA LYS A 229 12.36 10.29 -2.47
C LYS A 229 13.07 10.25 -1.11
N TYR A 230 13.13 9.08 -0.49
CA TYR A 230 13.74 8.86 0.81
C TYR A 230 14.96 7.95 0.65
N GLU A 231 14.73 6.77 0.09
CA GLU A 231 15.78 5.80 -0.24
C GLU A 231 15.21 4.79 -1.22
N ASN A 232 15.94 4.49 -2.30
CA ASN A 232 15.56 3.43 -3.23
C ASN A 232 15.48 2.09 -2.47
N ILE A 233 14.38 1.36 -2.65
CA ILE A 233 14.14 0.14 -1.89
C ILE A 233 15.16 -0.96 -2.19
N TYR A 234 15.57 -1.11 -3.44
CA TYR A 234 16.51 -2.16 -3.81
C TYR A 234 17.92 -1.82 -3.34
N ASP A 235 18.34 -0.55 -3.41
CA ASP A 235 19.60 -0.13 -2.79
C ASP A 235 19.59 -0.40 -1.27
N PHE A 236 18.46 -0.16 -0.60
CA PHE A 236 18.31 -0.48 0.82
C PHE A 236 18.41 -1.99 1.10
N MET A 237 17.81 -2.83 0.26
CA MET A 237 17.84 -4.29 0.40
C MET A 237 19.22 -4.87 0.02
N ASP A 238 19.89 -4.32 -0.99
CA ASP A 238 21.22 -4.72 -1.42
C ASP A 238 22.28 -4.37 -0.36
N LYS A 239 22.22 -3.17 0.25
CA LYS A 239 23.13 -2.80 1.36
C LYS A 239 23.03 -3.74 2.56
N GLN A 240 21.87 -4.32 2.82
CA GLN A 240 21.71 -5.28 3.92
C GLN A 240 22.49 -6.59 3.66
N ALA A 241 22.68 -6.95 2.39
CA ALA A 241 23.45 -8.12 1.99
C ALA A 241 24.95 -7.90 2.21
N GLU A 242 25.43 -6.66 2.07
CA GLU A 242 26.84 -6.31 2.26
C GLU A 242 27.25 -6.20 3.74
N VAL A 243 26.30 -5.85 4.63
CA VAL A 243 26.60 -5.43 6.01
C VAL A 243 26.18 -6.46 7.06
N SER A 244 25.40 -7.50 6.72
CA SER A 244 24.92 -8.46 7.73
C SER A 244 24.62 -9.87 7.23
N ASP A 245 24.72 -10.85 8.15
CA ASP A 245 24.20 -12.22 8.00
C ASP A 245 22.66 -12.30 7.88
N LYS A 246 21.95 -11.17 7.82
CA LYS A 246 20.48 -11.13 7.82
C LYS A 246 19.87 -11.34 6.45
N VAL A 247 20.59 -11.01 5.36
CA VAL A 247 20.10 -11.36 4.03
C VAL A 247 20.32 -12.83 3.80
N LYS A 248 19.20 -13.56 3.73
CA LYS A 248 19.22 -14.98 3.41
C LYS A 248 18.93 -15.11 1.92
N ILE A 249 19.92 -15.59 1.17
CA ILE A 249 19.66 -16.07 -0.18
C ILE A 249 19.01 -17.44 -0.04
N ALA A 250 17.69 -17.47 -0.18
CA ALA A 250 16.96 -18.71 -0.33
C ALA A 250 17.07 -19.17 -1.79
N LYS A 251 16.87 -20.45 -2.02
CA LYS A 251 16.71 -20.99 -3.36
C LYS A 251 15.28 -21.44 -3.55
N LEU A 252 14.72 -21.10 -4.70
CA LEU A 252 13.49 -21.70 -5.22
C LEU A 252 13.73 -23.17 -5.56
N ASP A 253 12.65 -23.92 -5.80
CA ASP A 253 12.70 -25.34 -6.16
C ASP A 253 13.48 -25.59 -7.47
N THR A 254 13.64 -24.57 -8.30
CA THR A 254 14.44 -24.54 -9.53
C THR A 254 15.89 -24.09 -9.31
N ASP A 255 16.38 -24.10 -8.06
CA ASP A 255 17.67 -23.54 -7.63
C ASP A 255 17.83 -22.02 -7.84
N PHE A 256 16.81 -21.33 -8.36
CA PHE A 256 16.84 -19.89 -8.64
C PHE A 256 16.93 -19.07 -7.33
N PRO A 257 17.86 -18.10 -7.22
CA PRO A 257 18.10 -17.38 -5.97
C PRO A 257 17.02 -16.32 -5.67
N VAL A 258 16.66 -16.21 -4.39
CA VAL A 258 15.75 -15.20 -3.87
C VAL A 258 16.36 -14.52 -2.65
N HIS A 259 16.42 -13.20 -2.69
CA HIS A 259 16.97 -12.35 -1.64
C HIS A 259 15.90 -12.06 -0.58
N CYS A 260 16.00 -12.71 0.57
CA CYS A 260 15.17 -12.42 1.73
C CYS A 260 15.81 -11.29 2.55
N ALA A 261 15.19 -10.11 2.60
CA ALA A 261 15.73 -8.93 3.28
C ALA A 261 14.65 -8.08 3.97
N SER A 262 15.05 -7.20 4.89
CA SER A 262 14.12 -6.33 5.58
C SER A 262 13.63 -5.18 4.71
N LEU A 263 12.40 -4.74 4.97
CA LEU A 263 11.81 -3.56 4.32
C LEU A 263 12.28 -2.25 4.98
N PRO A 264 12.33 -1.13 4.23
CA PRO A 264 12.62 0.18 4.81
C PRO A 264 11.63 0.55 5.91
N PRO A 265 12.05 1.27 6.99
CA PRO A 265 11.17 1.68 8.08
C PRO A 265 9.88 2.37 7.61
N ARG A 266 9.98 3.15 6.52
CA ARG A 266 8.84 3.82 5.90
C ARG A 266 7.72 2.86 5.48
N ILE A 267 8.06 1.69 4.94
CA ILE A 267 7.09 0.66 4.55
C ILE A 267 6.57 -0.08 5.79
N LEU A 268 7.44 -0.33 6.77
CA LEU A 268 7.10 -1.02 8.03
C LEU A 268 6.08 -0.28 8.89
N ARG A 269 5.82 1.02 8.67
CA ARG A 269 4.94 1.83 9.54
C ARG A 269 3.47 1.40 9.53
N GLY A 270 3.08 0.58 8.55
CA GLY A 270 1.77 -0.05 8.46
C GLY A 270 1.68 -1.40 9.18
N ALA A 271 2.80 -1.93 9.67
CA ALA A 271 2.86 -3.27 10.25
C ALA A 271 1.98 -3.39 11.50
N GLN A 272 1.28 -4.52 11.58
CA GLN A 272 0.51 -4.97 12.73
C GLN A 272 1.26 -6.00 13.58
N SER A 273 2.35 -6.58 13.05
CA SER A 273 3.14 -7.58 13.77
C SER A 273 3.82 -6.98 15.01
N ARG A 274 3.65 -7.64 16.16
CA ARG A 274 4.35 -7.26 17.40
C ARG A 274 5.86 -7.23 17.22
N ALA A 275 6.41 -8.21 16.49
CA ALA A 275 7.85 -8.30 16.23
C ALA A 275 8.42 -7.06 15.52
N ILE A 276 7.60 -6.25 14.84
CA ILE A 276 8.03 -4.99 14.24
C ILE A 276 7.71 -3.80 15.15
N ILE A 277 6.48 -3.73 15.66
CA ILE A 277 6.01 -2.54 16.39
C ILE A 277 6.60 -2.40 17.79
N THR A 278 7.29 -3.43 18.29
CA THR A 278 8.00 -3.42 19.58
C THR A 278 9.51 -3.64 19.42
N ASP A 279 10.05 -3.62 18.20
CA ASP A 279 11.50 -3.79 18.00
C ASP A 279 12.22 -2.45 18.20
N ASP A 280 13.01 -2.35 19.28
CA ASP A 280 13.76 -1.14 19.61
C ASP A 280 14.74 -0.68 18.54
N LYS A 281 15.34 -1.60 17.77
CA LYS A 281 16.27 -1.23 16.69
C LYS A 281 15.51 -0.55 15.54
N VAL A 282 14.34 -1.07 15.20
CA VAL A 282 13.48 -0.49 14.16
C VAL A 282 12.83 0.80 14.66
N LEU A 283 12.34 0.82 15.90
CA LEU A 283 11.72 1.98 16.54
C LEU A 283 12.68 3.16 16.67
N ASN A 284 13.92 2.91 17.07
CA ASN A 284 14.91 3.96 17.24
C ASN A 284 15.65 4.29 15.93
N SER A 285 15.18 3.79 14.78
CA SER A 285 15.65 4.28 13.49
C SER A 285 15.35 5.78 13.37
N THR A 286 16.39 6.54 13.03
CA THR A 286 16.37 8.00 12.95
C THR A 286 15.95 8.62 11.61
N PRO A 287 15.80 7.91 10.46
CA PRO A 287 15.49 8.60 9.21
C PRO A 287 14.07 9.18 9.24
N LEU A 288 13.90 10.32 8.60
CA LEU A 288 12.59 10.92 8.34
C LEU A 288 11.88 10.09 7.27
N ILE A 289 10.69 9.55 7.60
CA ILE A 289 10.03 8.55 6.75
C ILE A 289 8.82 9.09 6.01
N ASN A 290 8.52 10.38 6.08
CA ASN A 290 7.43 10.99 5.32
C ASN A 290 7.59 12.50 5.15
N SER A 291 6.70 13.09 4.34
CA SER A 291 6.69 14.52 4.02
C SER A 291 6.31 15.43 5.19
N LYS A 292 5.94 14.88 6.34
CA LYS A 292 5.72 15.63 7.59
C LYS A 292 6.92 15.56 8.53
N GLU A 293 8.07 15.08 8.04
CA GLU A 293 9.32 14.99 8.79
C GLU A 293 9.17 14.18 10.08
N GLU A 294 8.37 13.10 10.04
CA GLU A 294 8.19 12.21 11.19
C GLU A 294 9.22 11.08 11.15
N THR A 295 9.76 10.74 12.33
CA THR A 295 10.51 9.49 12.55
C THR A 295 9.58 8.27 12.48
N PHE A 296 10.16 7.08 12.34
CA PHE A 296 9.40 5.84 12.33
C PHE A 296 8.56 5.65 13.60
N LYS A 297 9.18 5.76 14.78
CA LYS A 297 8.49 5.64 16.08
C LYS A 297 7.33 6.62 16.21
N HIS A 298 7.54 7.88 15.86
CA HIS A 298 6.49 8.89 15.98
C HIS A 298 5.29 8.61 15.05
N SER A 299 5.57 8.26 13.79
CA SER A 299 4.55 7.89 12.80
C SER A 299 3.78 6.62 13.18
N LEU A 300 4.45 5.63 13.78
CA LEU A 300 3.86 4.38 14.22
C LEU A 300 2.93 4.59 15.42
N LEU A 301 3.41 5.25 16.47
CA LEU A 301 2.67 5.41 17.74
C LEU A 301 1.36 6.19 17.58
N LYS A 302 1.29 7.15 16.63
CA LYS A 302 0.04 7.89 16.28
C LYS A 302 -1.14 6.99 15.90
N HIS A 303 -0.85 5.79 15.44
CA HIS A 303 -1.86 4.86 14.95
C HIS A 303 -1.96 3.61 15.82
N CYS A 304 -1.20 3.50 16.90
CA CYS A 304 -1.26 2.37 17.81
C CYS A 304 -2.38 2.56 18.84
N SER A 305 -3.10 1.47 19.15
CA SER A 305 -3.90 1.37 20.36
C SER A 305 -3.11 0.63 21.44
N PHE A 306 -3.40 0.94 22.71
CA PHE A 306 -2.68 0.44 23.88
C PHE A 306 -3.63 -0.33 24.80
N PHE A 307 -3.10 -1.13 25.72
CA PHE A 307 -3.90 -1.72 26.79
C PHE A 307 -4.47 -0.63 27.72
N GLU A 308 -5.70 -0.83 28.19
CA GLU A 308 -6.37 0.12 29.09
C GLU A 308 -5.59 0.27 30.39
N ASP A 309 -5.56 1.50 30.92
CA ASP A 309 -4.90 1.88 32.17
C ASP A 309 -3.38 1.58 32.23
N GLN A 310 -2.73 1.33 31.09
CA GLN A 310 -1.29 1.10 30.99
C GLN A 310 -0.55 2.30 30.38
N PRO A 311 0.73 2.53 30.73
CA PRO A 311 1.57 3.53 30.08
C PRO A 311 1.67 3.31 28.56
N GLN A 312 1.72 4.38 27.78
CA GLN A 312 1.85 4.33 26.31
C GLN A 312 3.29 4.02 25.87
N THR A 313 3.77 2.83 26.22
CA THR A 313 5.11 2.33 25.84
C THR A 313 4.98 1.25 24.75
N PRO A 314 6.06 0.95 23.99
CA PRO A 314 6.03 -0.08 22.95
C PRO A 314 5.52 -1.44 23.43
N GLU A 315 5.86 -1.85 24.65
CA GLU A 315 5.47 -3.13 25.25
C GLU A 315 3.94 -3.24 25.38
N ASN A 316 3.29 -2.10 25.66
CA ASN A 316 1.86 -1.99 25.91
C ASN A 316 1.03 -1.72 24.65
N ILE A 317 1.66 -1.67 23.46
CA ILE A 317 0.92 -1.57 22.20
C ILE A 317 0.07 -2.83 22.00
N LYS A 318 -1.25 -2.64 21.85
CA LYS A 318 -2.19 -3.70 21.50
C LYS A 318 -2.10 -4.05 20.02
N ARG A 319 -2.21 -3.04 19.14
CA ARG A 319 -2.12 -3.19 17.68
C ARG A 319 -1.89 -1.84 16.99
N ASN A 320 -1.40 -1.90 15.76
CA ASN A 320 -1.39 -0.75 14.85
C ASN A 320 -2.70 -0.71 14.04
N GLU A 321 -3.41 0.41 14.12
CA GLU A 321 -4.73 0.62 13.50
C GLU A 321 -4.68 1.37 12.17
N ARG A 322 -3.48 1.72 11.69
CA ARG A 322 -3.27 2.51 10.47
C ARG A 322 -3.99 1.92 9.26
N ILE A 323 -3.85 0.62 9.06
CA ILE A 323 -4.43 -0.08 7.91
C ILE A 323 -5.96 -0.06 7.95
N MET A 324 -6.57 -0.24 9.13
CA MET A 324 -8.03 -0.15 9.26
C MET A 324 -8.54 1.25 8.93
N LYS A 325 -7.86 2.29 9.43
CA LYS A 325 -8.20 3.69 9.11
C LYS A 325 -8.09 3.96 7.61
N LYS A 326 -7.10 3.37 6.93
CA LYS A 326 -6.92 3.47 5.47
C LYS A 326 -7.96 2.69 4.68
N ALA A 327 -8.33 1.49 5.11
CA ALA A 327 -9.38 0.70 4.48
C ALA A 327 -10.70 1.47 4.40
N LEU A 328 -11.12 2.08 5.52
CA LEU A 328 -12.33 2.90 5.57
C LEU A 328 -12.25 4.10 4.64
N LYS A 329 -11.10 4.77 4.58
CA LYS A 329 -10.89 5.90 3.68
C LYS A 329 -11.02 5.48 2.22
N TRP A 330 -10.38 4.38 1.83
CA TRP A 330 -10.45 3.85 0.48
C TRP A 330 -11.87 3.47 0.10
N ARG A 331 -12.57 2.73 0.96
CA ARG A 331 -13.97 2.35 0.72
C ARG A 331 -14.86 3.55 0.47
N ASN A 332 -14.84 4.52 1.38
CA ASN A 332 -15.64 5.74 1.20
C ASN A 332 -15.28 6.50 -0.09
N THR A 333 -14.00 6.51 -0.47
CA THR A 333 -13.54 7.18 -1.70
C THR A 333 -14.05 6.45 -2.95
N ILE A 334 -13.95 5.11 -2.97
CA ILE A 334 -14.43 4.26 -4.06
C ILE A 334 -15.96 4.37 -4.17
N ASP A 335 -16.68 4.20 -3.06
CA ASP A 335 -18.15 4.28 -3.02
C ASP A 335 -18.68 5.63 -3.53
N LEU A 336 -18.01 6.72 -3.16
CA LEU A 336 -18.35 8.05 -3.68
C LEU A 336 -18.11 8.15 -5.18
N LYS A 337 -16.98 7.60 -5.66
CA LYS A 337 -16.62 7.66 -7.07
C LYS A 337 -17.51 6.81 -7.96
N MET A 338 -17.87 5.61 -7.52
CA MET A 338 -18.84 4.74 -8.19
C MET A 338 -20.21 5.40 -8.36
N LYS A 339 -20.59 6.30 -7.46
CA LYS A 339 -21.85 7.05 -7.55
C LYS A 339 -21.80 8.22 -8.53
N THR A 340 -20.60 8.69 -8.89
CA THR A 340 -20.41 9.95 -9.64
C THR A 340 -19.82 9.76 -11.03
N SER A 341 -19.35 8.56 -11.38
CA SER A 341 -18.66 8.26 -12.63
C SER A 341 -19.16 6.93 -13.21
N SER A 342 -19.01 6.73 -14.53
CA SER A 342 -19.20 5.41 -15.13
C SER A 342 -18.02 4.49 -14.79
N ALA A 343 -18.27 3.19 -14.62
CA ALA A 343 -17.23 2.20 -14.33
C ALA A 343 -16.18 2.13 -15.46
N GLU A 344 -16.62 2.28 -16.71
CA GLU A 344 -15.78 2.25 -17.92
C GLU A 344 -14.68 3.34 -17.93
N GLU A 345 -14.88 4.49 -17.28
CA GLU A 345 -13.88 5.58 -17.21
C GLU A 345 -12.61 5.22 -16.41
N PHE A 346 -12.63 4.12 -15.67
CA PHE A 346 -11.54 3.72 -14.77
C PHE A 346 -10.91 2.37 -15.11
N GLU A 347 -11.65 1.46 -15.76
CA GLU A 347 -11.15 0.17 -16.22
C GLU A 347 -9.98 0.35 -17.21
N ASN A 348 -10.03 1.38 -18.05
CA ASN A 348 -8.98 1.67 -19.04
C ASN A 348 -7.76 2.44 -18.49
N THR A 349 -7.70 2.79 -17.19
CA THR A 349 -6.59 3.65 -16.70
C THR A 349 -5.41 2.86 -16.12
N CYS A 350 -5.61 1.57 -15.86
CA CYS A 350 -4.65 0.68 -15.18
C CYS A 350 -4.69 -0.72 -15.83
N ALA A 351 -4.68 -0.76 -17.16
CA ALA A 351 -4.68 -1.99 -17.93
C ALA A 351 -3.25 -2.44 -18.26
N ILE A 352 -3.07 -3.76 -18.39
CA ILE A 352 -1.79 -4.33 -18.82
C ILE A 352 -1.50 -4.04 -20.30
N ASP A 353 -2.53 -3.91 -21.13
CA ASP A 353 -2.44 -3.52 -22.54
C ASP A 353 -1.68 -2.20 -22.74
N ASP A 354 -1.98 -1.19 -21.92
CA ASP A 354 -1.31 0.12 -21.97
C ASP A 354 0.20 -0.01 -21.72
N LEU A 355 0.61 -0.99 -20.92
CA LEU A 355 2.01 -1.25 -20.60
C LEU A 355 2.73 -1.98 -21.73
N GLU A 356 2.05 -2.93 -22.36
CA GLU A 356 2.56 -3.62 -23.55
C GLU A 356 2.74 -2.63 -24.71
N GLU A 357 1.77 -1.74 -24.95
CA GLU A 357 1.89 -0.68 -25.95
C GLU A 357 3.06 0.26 -25.63
N TYR A 358 3.21 0.66 -24.36
CA TYR A 358 4.35 1.48 -23.94
C TYR A 358 5.69 0.76 -24.18
N ALA A 359 5.80 -0.53 -23.83
CA ALA A 359 7.01 -1.32 -23.97
C ALA A 359 7.39 -1.55 -25.45
N ASN A 360 6.40 -1.67 -26.33
CA ASN A 360 6.58 -1.96 -27.75
C ASN A 360 6.65 -0.71 -28.64
N SER A 361 6.28 0.47 -28.13
CA SER A 361 6.25 1.69 -28.93
C SER A 361 7.66 2.26 -29.21
N CYS A 362 7.95 2.47 -30.49
CA CYS A 362 9.17 3.10 -31.01
C CYS A 362 9.27 4.62 -30.75
N LEU A 363 8.31 5.21 -30.03
CA LEU A 363 8.25 6.65 -29.84
C LEU A 363 9.40 7.12 -28.92
N PRO A 364 10.14 8.18 -29.30
CA PRO A 364 11.15 8.78 -28.43
C PRO A 364 10.50 9.32 -27.15
N SER A 365 11.29 9.34 -26.08
CA SER A 365 10.95 9.60 -24.67
C SER A 365 10.27 10.94 -24.34
N LYS A 366 9.81 11.71 -25.33
CA LYS A 366 9.06 12.96 -25.17
C LYS A 366 7.72 12.93 -25.90
N SER A 367 6.80 12.07 -25.48
CA SER A 367 5.36 12.26 -25.80
C SER A 367 4.42 11.29 -25.09
N VAL A 368 4.86 10.60 -24.04
CA VAL A 368 3.93 9.95 -23.12
C VAL A 368 4.15 10.59 -21.76
N GLN A 369 3.36 11.61 -21.45
CA GLN A 369 3.11 11.97 -20.07
C GLN A 369 2.27 10.83 -19.47
N LEU A 370 2.95 9.76 -19.04
CA LEU A 370 2.46 8.88 -17.99
C LEU A 370 2.79 9.51 -16.65
#